data_AF-A0A3B9W2T5-F1
#
_entry.id   AF-A0A3B9W2T5-F1
#
_cell.length_a   1.000
_cell.length_b   1.000
_cell.length_c   1.000
_cell.angle_alpha   90.00
_cell.angle_beta   90.00
_cell.angle_gamma   90.00
#
_symmetry.space_group_name_H-M   'P 1'
#
loop_
_entity.id
_entity.type
_entity.pdbx_description
1 polymer ?
#
loop_
_entity_poly.entity_id
_entity_poly.type
_entity_poly.pdbx_seq_one_letter_code
_entity_poly.pdbx_strand_id
1 'polypeptide(L)'
;MTTSPSAVPGPARRHPFHAMPVIETAGLRREPGSPRPVFDQDVWDLTGLADAPVVMGTHRKILDFTAIINPRWRQVAREYLMARLAPLHPDVATLPRAFRVPLNPNSLWKELKHLALWFNHLNAAGVTALEQVRQHHCDAYLATASRSITDPDRPLSPATTAAMVRAPQFLALYTEILTDSYRPDFTPWSGHSADEVAGYVRAGENRVPPVPDTQLRPLLADCLYLVETIAPPLASEAARAKAADQRDAASRRGLPTGEISRLREAIEQHGEAGIPAPRTTTAAVTRRLKHVWEPDDPLLHLGWHPYVVGNAGAMGHRRDLESLRPELERWVRQCGLQHPWCRDAVHVPRHSDGEPVPWATPMARHQLDATIYAVTSAAYILTSALSGMRASELAELTSGCRRQEERA
;
A
#
# COMPACT_ATOMS: atom_id res chain seq x y z
N MET A 1 -69.37 -27.82 -18.55
CA MET A 1 -68.30 -26.89 -18.96
C MET A 1 -68.13 -25.88 -17.83
N THR A 2 -67.14 -26.10 -16.97
CA THR A 2 -66.81 -25.23 -15.84
C THR A 2 -65.36 -24.80 -16.06
N THR A 3 -65.19 -23.55 -16.46
CA THR A 3 -63.90 -22.91 -16.70
C THR A 3 -63.25 -22.56 -15.36
N SER A 4 -62.09 -23.16 -15.09
CA SER A 4 -61.22 -22.75 -13.99
C SER A 4 -60.65 -21.34 -14.24
N PRO A 5 -60.59 -20.46 -13.22
CA PRO A 5 -59.97 -19.16 -13.39
C PRO A 5 -58.45 -19.29 -13.46
N SER A 6 -57.86 -18.72 -14.52
CA SER A 6 -56.41 -18.55 -14.67
C SER A 6 -55.84 -17.78 -13.49
N ALA A 7 -54.83 -18.36 -12.84
CA ALA A 7 -54.03 -17.68 -11.84
C ALA A 7 -53.26 -16.53 -12.49
N VAL A 8 -53.46 -15.31 -11.96
CA VAL A 8 -52.69 -14.12 -12.32
C VAL A 8 -51.25 -14.31 -11.78
N PRO A 9 -50.20 -14.16 -12.59
CA PRO A 9 -48.83 -14.24 -12.08
C PRO A 9 -48.56 -13.05 -11.15
N GLY A 10 -48.20 -13.34 -9.90
CA GLY A 10 -47.81 -12.33 -8.91
C GLY A 10 -46.54 -11.58 -9.35
N PRO A 11 -46.31 -10.36 -8.84
CA PRO A 11 -45.14 -9.57 -9.18
C PRO A 11 -43.85 -10.33 -8.84
N ALA A 12 -42.89 -10.35 -9.78
CA ALA A 12 -41.58 -10.95 -9.57
C ALA A 12 -40.94 -10.39 -8.31
N ARG A 13 -40.70 -11.24 -7.30
CA ARG A 13 -40.11 -10.86 -6.03
C ARG A 13 -38.69 -10.36 -6.30
N ARG A 14 -38.43 -9.09 -6.00
CA ARG A 14 -37.09 -8.49 -6.14
C ARG A 14 -36.10 -9.22 -5.23
N HIS A 15 -34.86 -9.34 -5.68
CA HIS A 15 -33.78 -9.96 -4.90
C HIS A 15 -33.62 -9.25 -3.54
N PRO A 16 -33.37 -9.97 -2.41
CA PRO A 16 -33.25 -9.37 -1.09
C PRO A 16 -32.32 -8.16 -0.98
N PHE A 17 -31.21 -8.16 -1.73
CA PHE A 17 -30.22 -7.08 -1.72
C PHE A 17 -30.49 -5.94 -2.69
N HIS A 18 -31.58 -5.97 -3.46
CA HIS A 18 -31.85 -4.98 -4.50
C HIS A 18 -31.82 -3.54 -3.95
N ALA A 19 -31.06 -2.67 -4.61
CA ALA A 19 -30.79 -1.27 -4.26
C ALA A 19 -30.16 -1.04 -2.88
N MET A 20 -29.67 -2.08 -2.21
CA MET A 20 -29.05 -1.94 -0.90
C MET A 20 -27.65 -1.33 -1.01
N PRO A 21 -27.29 -0.38 -0.13
CA PRO A 21 -25.95 0.18 -0.06
C PRO A 21 -24.97 -0.84 0.54
N VAL A 22 -23.91 -1.18 -0.20
CA VAL A 22 -23.03 -2.32 0.13
C VAL A 22 -22.32 -2.15 1.48
N ILE A 23 -21.76 -0.96 1.74
CA ILE A 23 -20.97 -0.67 2.95
C ILE A 23 -21.86 -0.66 4.18
N GLU A 24 -22.98 0.07 4.11
CA GLU A 24 -23.88 0.23 5.24
C GLU A 24 -24.65 -1.05 5.58
N THR A 25 -25.07 -1.83 4.58
CA THR A 25 -25.72 -3.14 4.83
C THR A 25 -24.76 -4.14 5.49
N ALA A 26 -23.46 -4.02 5.23
CA ALA A 26 -22.43 -4.78 5.93
C ALA A 26 -22.13 -4.29 7.36
N GLY A 27 -22.77 -3.21 7.82
CA GLY A 27 -22.48 -2.59 9.11
C GLY A 27 -21.13 -1.85 9.15
N LEU A 28 -20.55 -1.55 7.99
CA LEU A 28 -19.27 -0.85 7.88
C LEU A 28 -19.49 0.68 7.83
N ARG A 29 -18.45 1.44 8.20
CA ARG A 29 -18.49 2.91 8.19
C ARG A 29 -17.96 3.48 6.88
N ARG A 30 -18.64 4.50 6.37
CA ARG A 30 -18.29 5.24 5.15
C ARG A 30 -17.94 6.67 5.49
N GLU A 31 -16.87 7.19 4.92
CA GLU A 31 -16.48 8.59 5.02
C GLU A 31 -17.52 9.50 4.32
N PRO A 32 -17.89 10.66 4.93
CA PRO A 32 -18.80 11.61 4.31
C PRO A 32 -18.36 12.03 2.90
N GLY A 33 -19.31 12.18 1.97
CA GLY A 33 -19.02 12.56 0.58
C GLY A 33 -18.33 11.50 -0.29
N SER A 34 -17.96 10.34 0.26
CA SER A 34 -17.28 9.29 -0.48
C SER A 34 -18.24 8.40 -1.29
N PRO A 35 -17.75 7.64 -2.30
CA PRO A 35 -18.57 6.74 -3.10
C PRO A 35 -19.42 5.81 -2.23
N ARG A 36 -20.69 5.63 -2.62
CA ARG A 36 -21.67 4.79 -1.93
C ARG A 36 -22.19 3.73 -2.90
N PRO A 37 -21.44 2.63 -3.08
CA PRO A 37 -21.82 1.60 -4.03
C PRO A 37 -23.11 0.92 -3.59
N VAL A 38 -23.98 0.62 -4.55
CA VAL A 38 -25.21 -0.14 -4.32
C VAL A 38 -25.08 -1.52 -4.97
N PHE A 39 -25.79 -2.49 -4.39
CA PHE A 39 -25.71 -3.89 -4.77
C PHE A 39 -25.83 -4.14 -6.28
N ASP A 40 -26.72 -3.44 -7.00
CA ASP A 40 -26.98 -3.71 -8.42
C ASP A 40 -25.87 -3.23 -9.36
N GLN A 41 -24.88 -2.48 -8.87
CA GLN A 41 -23.77 -1.98 -9.68
C GLN A 41 -22.76 -3.08 -10.00
N ASP A 42 -22.27 -3.10 -11.24
CA ASP A 42 -21.18 -3.99 -11.69
C ASP A 42 -19.80 -3.59 -11.12
N VAL A 43 -19.69 -2.41 -10.49
CA VAL A 43 -18.48 -1.96 -9.80
C VAL A 43 -18.84 -1.48 -8.42
N TRP A 44 -18.24 -2.08 -7.39
CA TRP A 44 -18.32 -1.56 -6.02
C TRP A 44 -17.04 -0.81 -5.68
N ASP A 45 -17.16 0.52 -5.54
CA ASP A 45 -16.08 1.40 -5.11
C ASP A 45 -16.13 1.58 -3.58
N LEU A 46 -15.22 0.92 -2.89
CA LEU A 46 -15.04 0.97 -1.43
C LEU A 46 -13.93 1.95 -1.01
N THR A 47 -13.50 2.87 -1.87
CA THR A 47 -12.44 3.84 -1.53
C THR A 47 -12.81 4.70 -0.31
N GLY A 48 -14.11 4.92 -0.10
CA GLY A 48 -14.70 5.62 1.04
C GLY A 48 -14.85 4.84 2.34
N LEU A 49 -14.32 3.62 2.45
CA LEU A 49 -14.41 2.82 3.67
C LEU A 49 -13.55 3.46 4.77
N ALA A 50 -14.18 3.97 5.83
CA ALA A 50 -13.55 4.72 6.91
C ALA A 50 -12.55 3.86 7.70
N ASP A 51 -12.94 2.61 7.97
CA ASP A 51 -12.13 1.64 8.72
C ASP A 51 -11.38 0.66 7.80
N ALA A 52 -11.03 1.11 6.59
CA ALA A 52 -10.21 0.29 5.71
C ALA A 52 -8.85 0.04 6.37
N PRO A 53 -8.40 -1.23 6.49
CA PRO A 53 -7.08 -1.51 7.02
C PRO A 53 -6.02 -0.72 6.24
N VAL A 54 -5.01 -0.16 6.92
CA VAL A 54 -3.93 0.62 6.29
C VAL A 54 -3.22 -0.21 5.22
N VAL A 55 -3.10 -1.52 5.45
CA VAL A 55 -2.51 -2.48 4.51
C VAL A 55 -3.40 -2.80 3.29
N MET A 56 -4.65 -2.33 3.26
CA MET A 56 -5.56 -2.52 2.14
C MET A 56 -5.20 -1.55 1.01
N GLY A 57 -4.36 -2.03 0.09
CA GLY A 57 -3.96 -1.25 -1.09
C GLY A 57 -5.15 -0.78 -1.92
N THR A 58 -5.03 0.38 -2.56
CA THR A 58 -6.10 1.07 -3.29
C THR A 58 -6.82 0.18 -4.31
N HIS A 59 -6.08 -0.64 -5.06
CA HIS A 59 -6.65 -1.56 -6.06
C HIS A 59 -7.64 -2.58 -5.46
N ARG A 60 -7.49 -2.93 -4.17
CA ARG A 60 -8.40 -3.87 -3.49
C ARG A 60 -9.71 -3.23 -3.06
N LYS A 61 -9.79 -1.89 -3.05
CA LYS A 61 -11.00 -1.14 -2.69
C LYS A 61 -11.98 -1.07 -3.86
N ILE A 62 -11.56 -1.40 -5.08
CA ILE A 62 -12.42 -1.43 -6.25
C ILE A 62 -12.72 -2.88 -6.61
N LEU A 63 -13.97 -3.29 -6.50
CA LEU A 63 -14.44 -4.60 -6.96
C LEU A 63 -15.15 -4.42 -8.30
N ASP A 64 -14.48 -4.84 -9.37
CA ASP A 64 -15.04 -4.81 -10.72
C ASP A 64 -15.53 -6.20 -11.12
N PHE A 65 -16.86 -6.38 -11.14
CA PHE A 65 -17.50 -7.65 -11.49
C PHE A 65 -17.51 -7.92 -12.99
N THR A 66 -17.18 -6.92 -13.83
CA THR A 66 -17.15 -7.09 -15.30
C THR A 66 -16.05 -8.06 -15.75
N ALA A 67 -15.08 -8.36 -14.88
CA ALA A 67 -14.08 -9.41 -15.08
C ALA A 67 -14.68 -10.82 -15.24
N ILE A 68 -15.92 -11.05 -14.78
CA ILE A 68 -16.67 -12.28 -15.03
C ILE A 68 -17.40 -12.14 -16.37
N ILE A 69 -17.11 -13.01 -17.34
CA ILE A 69 -17.63 -12.88 -18.71
C ILE A 69 -19.16 -13.03 -18.74
N ASN A 70 -19.68 -14.08 -18.11
CA ASN A 70 -21.11 -14.38 -18.09
C ASN A 70 -21.87 -13.41 -17.15
N PRO A 71 -22.79 -12.56 -17.67
CA PRO A 71 -23.55 -11.60 -16.86
C PRO A 71 -24.37 -12.25 -15.74
N ARG A 72 -24.89 -13.47 -15.95
CA ARG A 72 -25.62 -14.22 -14.93
C ARG A 72 -24.73 -14.54 -13.73
N TRP A 73 -23.45 -14.81 -13.95
CA TRP A 73 -22.52 -15.11 -12.86
C TRP A 73 -21.88 -13.87 -12.23
N ARG A 74 -21.94 -12.70 -12.89
CA ARG A 74 -21.68 -11.40 -12.23
C ARG A 74 -22.67 -11.17 -11.10
N GLN A 75 -23.95 -11.43 -11.38
CA GLN A 75 -25.04 -11.37 -10.40
C GLN A 75 -24.77 -12.33 -9.23
N VAL A 76 -24.49 -13.61 -9.50
CA VAL A 76 -24.14 -14.60 -8.46
C VAL A 76 -22.95 -14.16 -7.61
N ALA A 77 -21.90 -13.61 -8.22
CA ALA A 77 -20.74 -13.13 -7.49
C ALA A 77 -21.11 -11.98 -6.54
N ARG A 78 -21.95 -11.03 -6.98
CA ARG A 78 -22.45 -9.95 -6.12
C ARG A 78 -23.28 -10.50 -4.96
N GLU A 79 -24.19 -11.42 -5.24
CA GLU A 79 -25.06 -12.05 -4.21
C GLU A 79 -24.23 -12.77 -3.16
N TYR A 80 -23.29 -13.61 -3.60
CA TYR A 80 -22.37 -14.33 -2.71
C TYR A 80 -21.50 -13.37 -1.89
N LEU A 81 -20.85 -12.40 -2.52
CA LEU A 81 -19.97 -11.46 -1.79
C LEU A 81 -20.75 -10.56 -0.83
N MET A 82 -21.96 -10.13 -1.19
CA MET A 82 -22.85 -9.40 -0.30
C MET A 82 -23.24 -10.25 0.91
N ALA A 83 -23.62 -11.50 0.70
CA ALA A 83 -23.99 -12.42 1.78
C ALA A 83 -22.79 -12.77 2.68
N ARG A 84 -21.58 -12.87 2.13
CA ARG A 84 -20.34 -13.04 2.90
C ARG A 84 -19.96 -11.81 3.71
N LEU A 85 -20.24 -10.62 3.19
CA LEU A 85 -19.94 -9.35 3.84
C LEU A 85 -20.96 -9.01 4.93
N ALA A 86 -22.23 -9.35 4.72
CA ALA A 86 -23.35 -9.11 5.63
C ALA A 86 -24.03 -10.43 6.09
N PRO A 87 -23.32 -11.30 6.83
CA PRO A 87 -23.85 -12.63 7.21
C PRO A 87 -25.03 -12.58 8.19
N LEU A 88 -25.23 -11.44 8.87
CA LEU A 88 -26.34 -11.20 9.80
C LEU A 88 -27.56 -10.55 9.12
N HIS A 89 -27.50 -10.30 7.80
CA HIS A 89 -28.67 -9.85 7.05
C HIS A 89 -29.83 -10.86 7.21
N PRO A 90 -31.09 -10.43 7.41
CA PRO A 90 -32.21 -11.34 7.72
C PRO A 90 -32.35 -12.53 6.75
N ASP A 91 -32.25 -12.30 5.44
CA ASP A 91 -32.34 -13.35 4.43
C ASP A 91 -31.08 -14.26 4.33
N VAL A 92 -29.95 -13.85 4.92
CA VAL A 92 -28.71 -14.66 4.96
C VAL A 92 -28.61 -15.45 6.26
N ALA A 93 -29.05 -14.84 7.37
CA ALA A 93 -29.00 -15.43 8.70
C ALA A 93 -29.85 -16.71 8.81
N THR A 94 -30.86 -16.86 7.96
CA THR A 94 -31.71 -18.06 7.87
C THR A 94 -31.05 -19.21 7.10
N LEU A 95 -30.02 -18.95 6.30
CA LEU A 95 -29.34 -19.97 5.50
C LEU A 95 -28.54 -20.91 6.40
N PRO A 96 -28.85 -22.21 6.48
CA PRO A 96 -28.31 -23.09 7.52
C PRO A 96 -26.80 -23.32 7.41
N ARG A 97 -26.24 -23.24 6.20
CA ARG A 97 -24.84 -23.57 5.91
C ARG A 97 -23.95 -22.35 5.64
N ALA A 98 -24.53 -21.15 5.59
CA ALA A 98 -23.79 -19.92 5.34
C ALA A 98 -22.90 -19.53 6.52
N PHE A 99 -21.75 -18.91 6.22
CA PHE A 99 -20.87 -18.38 7.26
C PHE A 99 -21.57 -17.31 8.10
N ARG A 100 -21.29 -17.29 9.41
CA ARG A 100 -21.79 -16.28 10.36
C ARG A 100 -20.79 -15.18 10.68
N VAL A 101 -19.52 -15.39 10.32
CA VAL A 101 -18.45 -14.40 10.49
C VAL A 101 -18.32 -13.60 9.18
N PRO A 102 -18.37 -12.26 9.23
CA PRO A 102 -18.26 -11.44 8.04
C PRO A 102 -16.89 -11.61 7.39
N LEU A 103 -16.87 -11.66 6.07
CA LEU A 103 -15.64 -11.64 5.30
C LEU A 103 -14.96 -10.27 5.45
N ASN A 104 -13.68 -10.27 5.82
CA ASN A 104 -12.92 -9.03 5.94
C ASN A 104 -12.88 -8.29 4.58
N PRO A 105 -13.17 -6.97 4.51
CA PRO A 105 -13.14 -6.20 3.27
C PRO A 105 -11.84 -6.33 2.45
N ASN A 106 -10.68 -6.45 3.13
CA ASN A 106 -9.39 -6.64 2.47
C ASN A 106 -9.27 -7.97 1.70
N SER A 107 -10.16 -8.93 1.98
CA SER A 107 -10.22 -10.24 1.31
C SER A 107 -11.17 -10.27 0.11
N LEU A 108 -12.10 -9.32 0.01
CA LEU A 108 -13.15 -9.30 -1.03
C LEU A 108 -12.59 -9.36 -2.45
N TRP A 109 -11.59 -8.52 -2.74
CA TRP A 109 -10.97 -8.47 -4.06
C TRP A 109 -10.37 -9.83 -4.47
N LYS A 110 -9.75 -10.53 -3.52
CA LYS A 110 -9.16 -11.85 -3.78
C LYS A 110 -10.23 -12.92 -4.00
N GLU A 111 -11.31 -12.89 -3.21
CA GLU A 111 -12.47 -13.77 -3.40
C GLU A 111 -13.13 -13.54 -4.77
N LEU A 112 -13.34 -12.28 -5.17
CA LEU A 112 -13.84 -11.95 -6.51
C LEU A 112 -12.94 -12.48 -7.62
N LYS A 113 -11.61 -12.36 -7.47
CA LYS A 113 -10.66 -12.93 -8.43
C LYS A 113 -10.79 -14.45 -8.55
N HIS A 114 -10.96 -15.17 -7.45
CA HIS A 114 -11.16 -16.62 -7.48
C HIS A 114 -12.50 -17.00 -8.12
N LEU A 115 -13.57 -16.26 -7.85
CA LEU A 115 -14.87 -16.44 -8.51
C LEU A 115 -14.77 -16.18 -10.01
N ALA A 116 -14.07 -15.13 -10.43
CA ALA A 116 -13.85 -14.83 -11.84
C ALA A 116 -13.09 -15.94 -12.56
N LEU A 117 -12.04 -16.50 -11.93
CA LEU A 117 -11.31 -17.64 -12.47
C LEU A 117 -12.23 -18.86 -12.67
N TRP A 118 -13.05 -19.19 -11.68
CA TRP A 118 -13.99 -20.30 -11.74
C TRP A 118 -15.07 -20.09 -12.82
N PHE A 119 -15.76 -18.96 -12.78
CA PHE A 119 -16.85 -18.66 -13.71
C PHE A 119 -16.36 -18.53 -15.14
N ASN A 120 -15.19 -17.94 -15.37
CA ASN A 120 -14.64 -17.85 -16.72
C ASN A 120 -14.15 -19.22 -17.23
N HIS A 121 -13.66 -20.10 -16.36
CA HIS A 121 -13.35 -21.49 -16.72
C HIS A 121 -14.61 -22.23 -17.17
N LEU A 122 -15.70 -22.14 -16.40
CA LEU A 122 -16.99 -22.74 -16.77
C LEU A 122 -17.52 -22.18 -18.09
N ASN A 123 -17.43 -20.87 -18.29
CA ASN A 123 -17.86 -20.21 -19.53
C ASN A 123 -17.06 -20.72 -20.73
N ALA A 124 -15.73 -20.87 -20.58
CA ALA A 124 -14.87 -21.43 -21.62
C ALA A 124 -15.19 -22.91 -21.93
N ALA A 125 -15.67 -23.66 -20.95
CA ALA A 125 -16.17 -25.03 -21.12
C ALA A 125 -17.59 -25.10 -21.72
N GLY A 126 -18.21 -23.95 -22.06
CA GLY A 126 -19.55 -23.88 -22.65
C GLY A 126 -20.69 -24.06 -21.65
N VAL A 127 -20.41 -24.03 -20.34
CA VAL A 127 -21.42 -24.10 -19.28
C VAL A 127 -22.14 -22.75 -19.20
N THR A 128 -23.48 -22.77 -19.18
CA THR A 128 -24.31 -21.54 -19.19
C THR A 128 -25.10 -21.32 -17.91
N ALA A 129 -25.21 -22.34 -17.05
CA ALA A 129 -25.86 -22.27 -15.74
C ALA A 129 -25.15 -23.18 -14.72
N LEU A 130 -25.16 -22.81 -13.44
CA LEU A 130 -24.48 -23.57 -12.38
C LEU A 130 -25.09 -24.96 -12.17
N GLU A 131 -26.38 -25.15 -12.49
CA GLU A 131 -27.02 -26.46 -12.47
C GLU A 131 -26.41 -27.46 -13.46
N GLN A 132 -25.70 -27.00 -14.50
CA GLN A 132 -25.05 -27.85 -15.49
C GLN A 132 -23.67 -28.33 -15.03
N VAL A 133 -23.14 -27.75 -13.95
CA VAL A 133 -21.82 -28.12 -13.41
C VAL A 133 -21.85 -29.58 -12.96
N ARG A 134 -20.74 -30.28 -13.21
CA ARG A 134 -20.53 -31.71 -12.96
C ARG A 134 -19.10 -31.87 -12.46
N GLN A 135 -18.80 -33.04 -11.89
CA GLN A 135 -17.50 -33.29 -11.29
C GLN A 135 -16.33 -33.09 -12.28
N HIS A 136 -16.47 -33.51 -13.54
CA HIS A 136 -15.42 -33.32 -14.54
C HIS A 136 -15.07 -31.84 -14.80
N HIS A 137 -16.03 -30.90 -14.64
CA HIS A 137 -15.74 -29.46 -14.73
C HIS A 137 -14.89 -28.99 -13.55
N CYS A 138 -15.15 -29.51 -12.34
CA CYS A 138 -14.34 -29.23 -11.16
C CYS A 138 -12.92 -29.79 -11.30
N ASP A 139 -12.77 -31.00 -11.82
CA ASP A 139 -11.47 -31.65 -12.02
C ASP A 139 -10.64 -30.93 -13.10
N ALA A 140 -11.27 -30.53 -14.21
CA ALA A 140 -10.64 -29.72 -15.26
C ALA A 140 -10.21 -28.34 -14.74
N TYR A 141 -11.04 -27.72 -13.90
CA TYR A 141 -10.68 -26.46 -13.25
C TYR A 141 -9.48 -26.64 -12.33
N LEU A 142 -9.46 -27.68 -11.48
CA LEU A 142 -8.33 -27.95 -10.59
C LEU A 142 -7.02 -28.14 -11.37
N ALA A 143 -7.05 -28.87 -12.48
CA ALA A 143 -5.88 -29.07 -13.34
C ALA A 143 -5.32 -27.74 -13.89
N THR A 144 -6.19 -26.77 -14.17
CA THR A 144 -5.82 -25.43 -14.66
C THR A 144 -5.39 -24.51 -13.52
N ALA A 145 -6.18 -24.44 -12.46
CA ALA A 145 -6.00 -23.54 -11.31
C ALA A 145 -4.78 -23.92 -10.46
N SER A 146 -4.29 -25.16 -10.54
CA SER A 146 -3.07 -25.60 -9.87
C SER A 146 -1.78 -25.22 -10.61
N ARG A 147 -1.85 -24.50 -11.74
CA ARG A 147 -0.68 -24.07 -12.52
C ARG A 147 -0.43 -22.57 -12.44
N SER A 148 0.83 -22.17 -12.55
CA SER A 148 1.19 -20.76 -12.58
C SER A 148 0.78 -20.12 -13.89
N ILE A 149 0.24 -18.90 -13.82
CA ILE A 149 -0.16 -18.12 -14.99
C ILE A 149 1.06 -17.72 -15.83
N THR A 150 2.19 -17.42 -15.16
CA THR A 150 3.42 -16.96 -15.84
C THR A 150 4.28 -18.12 -16.34
N ASP A 151 4.06 -19.32 -15.82
CA ASP A 151 4.85 -20.51 -16.10
C ASP A 151 3.93 -21.74 -15.97
N PRO A 152 3.22 -22.13 -17.04
CA PRO A 152 2.22 -23.19 -17.00
C PRO A 152 2.76 -24.55 -16.54
N ASP A 153 4.05 -24.82 -16.73
CA ASP A 153 4.68 -26.07 -16.32
C ASP A 153 4.88 -26.12 -14.80
N ARG A 154 4.98 -24.95 -14.15
CA ARG A 154 5.19 -24.84 -12.71
C ARG A 154 3.87 -25.00 -11.93
N PRO A 155 3.76 -26.01 -11.06
CA PRO A 155 2.62 -26.12 -10.16
C PRO A 155 2.66 -25.01 -9.10
N LEU A 156 1.47 -24.53 -8.71
CA LEU A 156 1.29 -23.66 -7.55
C LEU A 156 1.43 -24.44 -6.25
N SER A 157 1.65 -23.71 -5.15
CA SER A 157 1.68 -24.35 -3.83
C SER A 157 0.30 -24.92 -3.48
N PRO A 158 0.23 -26.06 -2.76
CA PRO A 158 -1.05 -26.64 -2.31
C PRO A 158 -1.94 -25.64 -1.56
N ALA A 159 -1.35 -24.76 -0.74
CA ALA A 159 -2.09 -23.71 -0.03
C ALA A 159 -2.76 -22.70 -0.97
N THR A 160 -2.07 -22.33 -2.06
CA THR A 160 -2.62 -21.43 -3.08
C THR A 160 -3.75 -22.11 -3.84
N THR A 161 -3.56 -23.36 -4.25
CA THR A 161 -4.57 -24.17 -4.93
C THR A 161 -5.81 -24.37 -4.06
N ALA A 162 -5.66 -24.70 -2.79
CA ALA A 162 -6.76 -24.81 -1.83
C ALA A 162 -7.59 -23.53 -1.76
N ALA A 163 -6.95 -22.36 -1.78
CA ALA A 163 -7.65 -21.08 -1.76
C ALA A 163 -8.51 -20.85 -3.02
N MET A 164 -8.09 -21.35 -4.19
CA MET A 164 -8.86 -21.28 -5.43
C MET A 164 -10.02 -22.29 -5.48
N VAL A 165 -9.85 -23.46 -4.86
CA VAL A 165 -10.87 -24.52 -4.73
C VAL A 165 -12.02 -24.11 -3.79
N ARG A 166 -11.72 -23.31 -2.76
CA ARG A 166 -12.73 -22.83 -1.80
C ARG A 166 -13.85 -22.01 -2.43
N ALA A 167 -13.56 -21.17 -3.44
CA ALA A 167 -14.58 -20.32 -4.04
C ALA A 167 -15.72 -21.14 -4.70
N PRO A 168 -15.44 -22.13 -5.57
CA PRO A 168 -16.48 -23.03 -6.08
C PRO A 168 -17.24 -23.79 -4.99
N GLN A 169 -16.56 -24.25 -3.93
CA GLN A 169 -17.20 -25.00 -2.83
C GLN A 169 -18.11 -24.11 -1.98
N PHE A 170 -17.66 -22.90 -1.64
CA PHE A 170 -18.42 -22.00 -0.78
C PHE A 170 -19.70 -21.50 -1.44
N LEU A 171 -19.79 -21.43 -2.77
CA LEU A 171 -21.06 -21.14 -3.46
C LEU A 171 -22.16 -22.15 -3.10
N ALA A 172 -21.82 -23.42 -2.85
CA ALA A 172 -22.78 -24.44 -2.45
C ALA A 172 -23.41 -24.21 -1.05
N LEU A 173 -22.82 -23.32 -0.24
CA LEU A 173 -23.34 -22.96 1.08
C LEU A 173 -24.39 -21.84 1.05
N TYR A 174 -24.60 -21.23 -0.13
CA TYR A 174 -25.47 -20.07 -0.33
C TYR A 174 -26.57 -20.32 -1.36
N THR A 175 -26.81 -21.58 -1.75
CA THR A 175 -27.69 -21.96 -2.87
C THR A 175 -29.08 -21.33 -2.86
N GLU A 176 -29.63 -21.06 -1.69
CA GLU A 176 -30.99 -20.58 -1.48
C GLU A 176 -31.14 -19.05 -1.66
N ILE A 177 -30.03 -18.29 -1.62
CA ILE A 177 -30.04 -16.84 -1.90
C ILE A 177 -29.50 -16.51 -3.30
N LEU A 178 -28.80 -17.43 -3.95
CA LEU A 178 -28.24 -17.18 -5.28
C LEU A 178 -29.31 -17.32 -6.37
N THR A 179 -29.27 -16.43 -7.36
CA THR A 179 -30.13 -16.47 -8.55
C THR A 179 -29.77 -17.60 -9.53
N ASP A 180 -28.55 -18.13 -9.44
CA ASP A 180 -28.11 -19.34 -10.10
C ASP A 180 -27.30 -20.18 -9.11
N SER A 181 -27.56 -21.48 -9.07
CA SER A 181 -26.97 -22.36 -8.06
C SER A 181 -26.71 -23.75 -8.62
N TYR A 182 -25.89 -24.51 -7.91
CA TYR A 182 -25.68 -25.91 -8.23
C TYR A 182 -26.96 -26.73 -8.01
N ARG A 183 -27.01 -27.93 -8.61
CA ARG A 183 -28.10 -28.87 -8.35
C ARG A 183 -28.14 -29.26 -6.87
N PRO A 184 -29.32 -29.51 -6.28
CA PRO A 184 -29.45 -29.83 -4.85
C PRO A 184 -28.53 -30.95 -4.34
N ASP A 185 -28.31 -31.99 -5.14
CA ASP A 185 -27.49 -33.16 -4.78
C ASP A 185 -26.04 -33.06 -5.25
N PHE A 186 -25.63 -31.93 -5.83
CA PHE A 186 -24.27 -31.73 -6.32
C PHE A 186 -23.42 -30.92 -5.33
N THR A 187 -22.27 -31.48 -4.96
CA THR A 187 -21.23 -30.76 -4.23
C THR A 187 -19.90 -30.89 -4.98
N PRO A 188 -19.19 -29.78 -5.28
CA PRO A 188 -17.89 -29.84 -5.95
C PRO A 188 -16.89 -30.76 -5.25
N TRP A 189 -16.19 -31.60 -6.03
CA TRP A 189 -15.24 -32.62 -5.53
C TRP A 189 -15.85 -33.60 -4.52
N SER A 190 -17.11 -33.95 -4.73
CA SER A 190 -17.84 -34.89 -3.88
C SER A 190 -17.82 -34.52 -2.39
N GLY A 191 -17.68 -33.23 -2.07
CA GLY A 191 -17.65 -32.73 -0.70
C GLY A 191 -16.31 -32.85 0.03
N HIS A 192 -15.24 -33.32 -0.62
CA HIS A 192 -13.90 -33.25 -0.03
C HIS A 192 -13.52 -31.82 0.29
N SER A 193 -12.80 -31.59 1.38
CA SER A 193 -12.36 -30.25 1.74
C SER A 193 -11.38 -29.69 0.69
N ALA A 194 -11.34 -28.38 0.53
CA ALA A 194 -10.37 -27.75 -0.36
C ALA A 194 -8.91 -28.12 -0.04
N ASP A 195 -8.61 -28.40 1.24
CA ASP A 195 -7.28 -28.80 1.68
C ASP A 195 -6.97 -30.23 1.17
N GLU A 196 -7.91 -31.18 1.26
CA GLU A 196 -7.78 -32.53 0.69
C GLU A 196 -7.67 -32.50 -0.84
N VAL A 197 -8.54 -31.74 -1.51
CA VAL A 197 -8.55 -31.61 -2.98
C VAL A 197 -7.22 -31.05 -3.50
N ALA A 198 -6.63 -30.09 -2.79
CA ALA A 198 -5.37 -29.49 -3.17
C ALA A 198 -4.14 -30.25 -2.66
N GLY A 199 -4.31 -31.31 -1.87
CA GLY A 199 -3.20 -32.00 -1.18
C GLY A 199 -2.48 -31.11 -0.15
N TYR A 200 -3.16 -30.13 0.42
CA TYR A 200 -2.59 -29.21 1.40
C TYR A 200 -2.65 -29.80 2.81
N VAL A 201 -1.47 -30.08 3.37
CA VAL A 201 -1.32 -30.49 4.76
C VAL A 201 -0.99 -29.27 5.61
N ARG A 202 -1.92 -28.89 6.50
CA ARG A 202 -1.67 -27.82 7.48
C ARG A 202 -0.56 -28.25 8.42
N ALA A 203 0.46 -27.40 8.56
CA ALA A 203 1.40 -27.53 9.66
C ALA A 203 0.70 -27.11 10.95
N GLY A 204 0.74 -27.94 12.00
CA GLY A 204 0.20 -27.59 13.31
C GLY A 204 1.00 -26.49 14.02
N GLU A 205 2.26 -26.29 13.62
CA GLU A 205 3.18 -25.33 14.22
C GLU A 205 3.83 -24.43 13.15
N ASN A 206 4.30 -23.25 13.59
CA ASN A 206 5.04 -22.35 12.72
C ASN A 206 6.34 -23.03 12.25
N ARG A 207 6.46 -23.27 10.95
CA ARG A 207 7.65 -23.91 10.36
C ARG A 207 8.85 -22.99 10.28
N VAL A 208 8.64 -21.68 10.38
CA VAL A 208 9.74 -20.71 10.38
C VAL A 208 10.37 -20.74 11.77
N PRO A 209 11.62 -21.22 11.91
CA PRO A 209 12.29 -21.21 13.20
C PRO A 209 12.44 -19.77 13.70
N PRO A 210 12.45 -19.55 15.03
CA PRO A 210 12.76 -18.24 15.58
C PRO A 210 14.15 -17.79 15.11
N VAL A 211 14.33 -16.48 14.96
CA VAL A 211 15.64 -15.90 14.63
C VAL A 211 16.62 -16.25 15.77
N PRO A 212 17.77 -16.87 15.49
CA PRO A 212 18.73 -17.23 16.52
C PRO A 212 19.22 -16.01 17.31
N ASP A 213 19.46 -16.17 18.62
CA ASP A 213 19.98 -15.12 19.50
C ASP A 213 21.27 -14.48 18.98
N THR A 214 22.12 -15.26 18.30
CA THR A 214 23.37 -14.78 17.70
C THR A 214 23.16 -13.76 16.58
N GLN A 215 21.97 -13.72 15.98
CA GLN A 215 21.56 -12.73 14.98
C GLN A 215 20.62 -11.69 15.60
N LEU A 216 19.69 -12.11 16.45
CA LEU A 216 18.67 -11.23 17.00
C LEU A 216 19.26 -10.21 17.98
N ARG A 217 20.17 -10.63 18.87
CA ARG A 217 20.77 -9.72 19.86
C ARG A 217 21.53 -8.54 19.23
N PRO A 218 22.49 -8.74 18.30
CA PRO A 218 23.18 -7.62 17.67
C PRO A 218 22.21 -6.75 16.86
N LEU A 219 21.25 -7.35 16.16
CA LEU A 219 20.22 -6.59 15.45
C LEU A 219 19.43 -5.66 16.38
N LEU A 220 18.96 -6.18 17.52
CA LEU A 220 18.19 -5.38 18.47
C LEU A 220 19.06 -4.30 19.14
N ALA A 221 20.33 -4.58 19.42
CA ALA A 221 21.27 -3.58 19.92
C ALA A 221 21.48 -2.44 18.92
N ASP A 222 21.73 -2.74 17.65
CA ASP A 222 21.87 -1.74 16.59
C ASP A 222 20.57 -0.95 16.39
N CYS A 223 19.42 -1.63 16.41
CA CYS A 223 18.13 -0.94 16.32
C CYS A 223 17.90 0.02 17.49
N LEU A 224 18.28 -0.39 18.72
CA LEU A 224 18.15 0.44 19.91
C LEU A 224 19.03 1.67 19.80
N TYR A 225 20.29 1.50 19.37
CA TYR A 225 21.19 2.62 19.10
C TYR A 225 20.60 3.61 18.08
N LEU A 226 20.07 3.10 16.96
CA LEU A 226 19.43 3.93 15.94
C LEU A 226 18.23 4.71 16.50
N VAL A 227 17.39 4.08 17.31
CA VAL A 227 16.17 4.72 17.83
C VAL A 227 16.47 5.69 18.97
N GLU A 228 17.33 5.32 19.92
CA GLU A 228 17.59 6.16 21.10
C GLU A 228 18.62 7.25 20.84
N THR A 229 19.63 6.98 20.01
CA THR A 229 20.76 7.89 19.79
C THR A 229 20.64 8.69 18.49
N ILE A 230 20.24 8.04 17.39
CA ILE A 230 20.23 8.67 16.05
C ILE A 230 18.88 9.31 15.71
N ALA A 231 17.75 8.73 16.14
CA ALA A 231 16.43 9.25 15.80
C ALA A 231 16.18 10.69 16.29
N PRO A 232 16.58 11.10 17.51
CA PRO A 232 16.31 12.47 17.97
C PRO A 232 16.93 13.57 17.08
N PRO A 233 18.24 13.55 16.75
CA PRO A 233 18.80 14.56 15.84
C PRO A 233 18.29 14.40 14.40
N LEU A 234 18.02 13.18 13.96
CA LEU A 234 17.45 12.92 12.64
C LEU A 234 16.04 13.53 12.48
N ALA A 235 15.21 13.49 13.52
CA ALA A 235 13.87 14.07 13.49
C ALA A 235 13.91 15.58 13.25
N SER A 236 14.86 16.28 13.87
CA SER A 236 15.11 17.70 13.65
C SER A 236 15.53 18.01 12.21
N GLU A 237 16.45 17.23 11.65
CA GLU A 237 16.85 17.37 10.24
C GLU A 237 15.72 17.03 9.27
N ALA A 238 14.91 16.00 9.55
CA ALA A 238 13.75 15.64 8.75
C ALA A 238 12.69 16.77 8.74
N ALA A 239 12.48 17.44 9.88
CA ALA A 239 11.60 18.60 9.96
C ALA A 239 12.13 19.79 9.13
N ARG A 240 13.46 20.05 9.17
CA ARG A 240 14.11 21.06 8.31
C ARG A 240 13.95 20.74 6.83
N ALA A 241 14.12 19.48 6.44
CA ALA A 241 13.95 19.03 5.06
C ALA A 241 12.51 19.22 4.57
N LYS A 242 11.52 18.82 5.38
CA LYS A 242 10.11 19.04 5.08
C LYS A 242 9.78 20.52 4.92
N ALA A 243 10.30 21.38 5.79
CA ALA A 243 10.11 22.82 5.69
C ALA A 243 10.77 23.40 4.43
N ALA A 244 11.91 22.87 3.99
CA ALA A 244 12.55 23.28 2.74
C ALA A 244 11.70 22.87 1.52
N ASP A 245 11.16 21.65 1.49
CA ASP A 245 10.26 21.20 0.41
C ASP A 245 9.02 22.09 0.31
N GLN A 246 8.45 22.48 1.45
CA GLN A 246 7.31 23.40 1.49
C GLN A 246 7.64 24.78 0.93
N ARG A 247 8.83 25.31 1.23
CA ARG A 247 9.31 26.58 0.65
C ARG A 247 9.54 26.48 -0.85
N ASP A 248 10.10 25.36 -1.31
CA ASP A 248 10.32 25.10 -2.73
C ASP A 248 9.00 25.06 -3.50
N ALA A 249 8.02 24.32 -2.98
CA ALA A 249 6.67 24.25 -3.54
C ALA A 249 5.95 25.60 -3.55
N ALA A 250 6.22 26.46 -2.56
CA ALA A 250 5.65 27.81 -2.47
C ALA A 250 6.48 28.89 -3.20
N SER A 251 7.58 28.51 -3.86
CA SER A 251 8.51 29.48 -4.45
C SER A 251 7.89 30.25 -5.63
N ARG A 252 8.20 31.55 -5.69
CA ARG A 252 7.78 32.42 -6.79
C ARG A 252 8.59 32.11 -8.05
N ARG A 253 7.96 32.21 -9.23
CA ARG A 253 8.64 31.91 -10.50
C ARG A 253 9.77 32.85 -10.90
N GLY A 254 9.79 34.07 -10.37
CA GLY A 254 10.77 35.09 -10.76
C GLY A 254 11.45 35.70 -9.55
N LEU A 255 12.74 35.99 -9.70
CA LEU A 255 13.53 36.76 -8.75
C LEU A 255 13.49 38.25 -9.16
N PRO A 256 12.95 39.16 -8.32
CA PRO A 256 12.98 40.59 -8.59
C PRO A 256 14.42 41.13 -8.66
N THR A 257 14.68 42.08 -9.56
CA THR A 257 16.03 42.66 -9.75
C THR A 257 16.62 43.22 -8.45
N GLY A 258 15.80 43.82 -7.58
CA GLY A 258 16.24 44.34 -6.28
C GLY A 258 16.63 43.27 -5.26
N GLU A 259 16.25 42.01 -5.46
CA GLU A 259 16.64 40.88 -4.60
C GLU A 259 18.00 40.29 -5.01
N ILE A 260 18.52 40.60 -6.22
CA ILE A 260 19.86 40.15 -6.67
C ILE A 260 20.96 40.74 -5.79
N SER A 261 20.86 42.01 -5.40
CA SER A 261 21.83 42.63 -4.48
C SER A 261 21.81 41.98 -3.11
N ARG A 262 20.63 41.61 -2.60
CA ARG A 262 20.49 40.88 -1.32
C ARG A 262 21.09 39.48 -1.40
N LEU A 263 20.93 38.79 -2.53
CA LEU A 263 21.60 37.49 -2.73
C LEU A 263 23.12 37.65 -2.80
N ARG A 264 23.64 38.73 -3.40
CA ARG A 264 25.07 39.02 -3.43
C ARG A 264 25.62 39.20 -2.01
N GLU A 265 24.97 40.04 -1.20
CA GLU A 265 25.31 40.24 0.21
C GLU A 265 25.24 38.92 1.00
N ALA A 266 24.21 38.10 0.76
CA ALA A 266 24.10 36.79 1.39
C ALA A 266 25.25 35.85 0.98
N ILE A 267 25.66 35.82 -0.29
CA ILE A 267 26.79 35.00 -0.77
C ILE A 267 28.08 35.44 -0.08
N GLU A 268 28.32 36.75 0.00
CA GLU A 268 29.50 37.33 0.66
C GLU A 268 29.53 36.98 2.15
N GLN A 269 28.42 37.17 2.87
CA GLN A 269 28.30 36.81 4.28
C GLN A 269 28.57 35.32 4.53
N HIS A 270 28.08 34.43 3.66
CA HIS A 270 28.35 32.99 3.78
C HIS A 270 29.83 32.67 3.50
N GLY A 271 30.44 33.35 2.54
CA GLY A 271 31.87 33.21 2.24
C GLY A 271 32.75 33.66 3.40
N GLU A 272 32.44 34.80 4.01
CA GLU A 272 33.15 35.33 5.18
C GLU A 272 33.00 34.41 6.41
N ALA A 273 31.81 33.84 6.61
CA ALA A 273 31.55 32.87 7.67
C ALA A 273 32.16 31.48 7.42
N GLY A 274 32.81 31.25 6.27
CA GLY A 274 33.40 29.97 5.92
C GLY A 274 32.39 28.86 5.63
N ILE A 275 31.13 29.20 5.35
CA ILE A 275 30.05 28.23 5.14
C ILE A 275 30.14 27.68 3.71
N PRO A 276 30.29 26.36 3.49
CA PRO A 276 30.36 25.78 2.16
C PRO A 276 29.09 26.00 1.33
N ALA A 277 29.27 26.24 0.03
CA ALA A 277 28.16 26.39 -0.89
C ALA A 277 27.34 25.09 -1.01
N PRO A 278 26.01 25.16 -1.22
CA PRO A 278 25.17 23.98 -1.35
C PRO A 278 25.57 23.16 -2.57
N ARG A 279 25.78 21.86 -2.39
CA ARG A 279 26.05 20.92 -3.48
C ARG A 279 24.76 20.34 -4.03
N THR A 280 24.63 20.30 -5.35
CA THR A 280 23.49 19.67 -6.02
C THR A 280 23.62 18.15 -6.11
N THR A 281 22.58 17.47 -6.58
CA THR A 281 22.56 16.01 -6.73
C THR A 281 23.29 15.54 -7.99
N THR A 282 23.76 14.30 -8.01
CA THR A 282 24.36 13.68 -9.20
C THR A 282 23.42 13.73 -10.41
N ALA A 283 22.12 13.47 -10.21
CA ALA A 283 21.13 13.56 -11.28
C ALA A 283 20.99 14.96 -11.87
N ALA A 284 21.13 16.01 -11.05
CA ALA A 284 21.13 17.39 -11.53
C ALA A 284 22.39 17.72 -12.33
N VAL A 285 23.56 17.20 -11.91
CA VAL A 285 24.82 17.33 -12.66
C VAL A 285 24.71 16.64 -14.03
N THR A 286 24.25 15.38 -14.07
CA THR A 286 24.04 14.65 -15.33
C THR A 286 23.10 15.42 -16.27
N ARG A 287 22.06 16.05 -15.74
CA ARG A 287 21.15 16.89 -16.53
C ARG A 287 21.84 18.15 -17.04
N ARG A 288 22.64 18.83 -16.23
CA ARG A 288 23.39 20.03 -16.64
C ARG A 288 24.38 19.73 -17.77
N LEU A 289 25.15 18.65 -17.67
CA LEU A 289 26.09 18.22 -18.71
C LEU A 289 25.39 17.93 -20.06
N LYS A 290 24.15 17.42 -20.02
CA LYS A 290 23.33 17.25 -21.24
C LYS A 290 22.81 18.56 -21.84
N HIS A 291 22.79 19.65 -21.08
CA HIS A 291 22.21 20.94 -21.46
C HIS A 291 23.24 22.08 -21.43
N VAL A 292 24.38 21.86 -22.08
CA VAL A 292 25.37 22.92 -22.38
C VAL A 292 26.08 23.48 -21.14
N TRP A 293 26.40 22.61 -20.18
CA TRP A 293 27.38 22.94 -19.14
C TRP A 293 28.72 22.27 -19.48
N GLU A 294 29.80 23.04 -19.37
CA GLU A 294 31.15 22.50 -19.52
C GLU A 294 31.48 21.56 -18.34
N PRO A 295 32.16 20.43 -18.58
CA PRO A 295 32.56 19.51 -17.52
C PRO A 295 33.42 20.16 -16.42
N ASP A 296 34.22 21.15 -16.80
CA ASP A 296 35.14 21.86 -15.91
C ASP A 296 34.55 23.17 -15.34
N ASP A 297 33.24 23.45 -15.54
CA ASP A 297 32.61 24.65 -14.96
C ASP A 297 32.65 24.58 -13.42
N PRO A 298 33.25 25.59 -12.73
CA PRO A 298 33.37 25.59 -11.27
C PRO A 298 32.02 25.58 -10.53
N LEU A 299 30.94 26.00 -11.20
CA LEU A 299 29.58 26.05 -10.65
C LEU A 299 28.73 24.83 -11.05
N LEU A 300 29.29 23.86 -11.78
CA LEU A 300 28.59 22.66 -12.25
C LEU A 300 27.90 21.90 -11.10
N HIS A 301 28.57 21.83 -9.95
CA HIS A 301 28.09 21.12 -8.77
C HIS A 301 27.32 22.01 -7.77
N LEU A 302 27.17 23.31 -8.05
CA LEU A 302 26.47 24.26 -7.18
C LEU A 302 24.95 24.06 -7.22
N GLY A 303 24.36 23.88 -6.04
CA GLY A 303 22.93 23.89 -5.76
C GLY A 303 22.33 25.29 -5.78
N TRP A 304 22.41 25.98 -6.91
CA TRP A 304 21.91 27.35 -7.08
C TRP A 304 20.42 27.50 -6.75
N HIS A 305 19.59 26.66 -7.36
CA HIS A 305 18.14 26.73 -7.16
C HIS A 305 17.71 26.65 -5.68
N PRO A 306 18.10 25.62 -4.91
CA PRO A 306 17.73 25.55 -3.49
C PRO A 306 18.34 26.69 -2.65
N TYR A 307 19.50 27.24 -3.03
CA TYR A 307 20.06 28.42 -2.37
C TYR A 307 19.16 29.66 -2.52
N VAL A 308 18.68 29.93 -3.74
CA VAL A 308 17.78 31.06 -4.02
C VAL A 308 16.44 30.86 -3.33
N VAL A 309 15.88 29.65 -3.34
CA VAL A 309 14.64 29.34 -2.62
C VAL A 309 14.79 29.64 -1.12
N GLY A 310 15.91 29.24 -0.51
CA GLY A 310 16.17 29.47 0.91
C GLY A 310 16.34 30.94 1.30
N ASN A 311 16.93 31.76 0.43
CA ASN A 311 17.27 33.15 0.75
C ASN A 311 16.28 34.19 0.19
N ALA A 312 15.55 33.88 -0.87
CA ALA A 312 14.67 34.80 -1.58
C ALA A 312 13.24 34.28 -1.81
N GLY A 313 12.95 33.01 -1.50
CA GLY A 313 11.63 32.42 -1.74
C GLY A 313 11.21 32.44 -3.21
N ALA A 314 12.20 32.39 -4.11
CA ALA A 314 12.03 32.44 -5.55
C ALA A 314 12.79 31.30 -6.24
N MET A 315 12.37 30.93 -7.43
CA MET A 315 13.06 29.95 -8.25
C MET A 315 14.41 30.51 -8.74
N GLY A 316 15.51 29.81 -8.45
CA GLY A 316 16.82 30.16 -8.98
C GLY A 316 16.97 29.79 -10.46
N HIS A 317 17.04 30.78 -11.34
CA HIS A 317 17.26 30.60 -12.78
C HIS A 317 18.72 30.75 -13.18
N ARG A 318 19.13 30.18 -14.32
CA ARG A 318 20.51 30.30 -14.83
C ARG A 318 20.90 31.75 -15.09
N ARG A 319 19.99 32.58 -15.61
CA ARG A 319 20.27 34.00 -15.88
C ARG A 319 20.80 34.75 -14.64
N ASP A 320 20.21 34.48 -13.49
CA ASP A 320 20.58 35.12 -12.22
C ASP A 320 21.88 34.53 -11.65
N LEU A 321 22.15 33.25 -11.93
CA LEU A 321 23.45 32.63 -11.63
C LEU A 321 24.56 33.33 -12.41
N GLU A 322 24.37 33.57 -13.71
CA GLU A 322 25.40 34.20 -14.55
C GLU A 322 25.70 35.65 -14.12
N SER A 323 24.71 36.39 -13.59
CA SER A 323 24.92 37.76 -13.07
C SER A 323 25.63 37.83 -11.71
N LEU A 324 25.69 36.69 -10.99
CA LEU A 324 26.38 36.51 -9.71
C LEU A 324 27.58 35.56 -9.81
N ARG A 325 27.97 35.17 -11.03
CA ARG A 325 29.02 34.17 -11.28
C ARG A 325 30.34 34.51 -10.59
N PRO A 326 30.88 35.74 -10.67
CA PRO A 326 32.16 36.07 -10.02
C PRO A 326 32.15 35.81 -8.51
N GLU A 327 31.06 36.14 -7.82
CA GLU A 327 30.91 35.93 -6.37
C GLU A 327 30.70 34.46 -6.04
N LEU A 328 29.89 33.75 -6.83
CA LEU A 328 29.65 32.33 -6.65
C LEU A 328 30.94 31.51 -6.86
N GLU A 329 31.75 31.83 -7.88
CA GLU A 329 33.01 31.15 -8.12
C GLU A 329 34.02 31.43 -7.01
N ARG A 330 34.05 32.66 -6.48
CA ARG A 330 34.87 33.00 -5.31
C ARG A 330 34.43 32.20 -4.09
N TRP A 331 33.12 32.17 -3.80
CA TRP A 331 32.57 31.42 -2.67
C TRP A 331 32.88 29.93 -2.75
N VAL A 332 32.66 29.31 -3.91
CA VAL A 332 32.99 27.89 -4.15
C VAL A 332 34.48 27.63 -4.02
N ARG A 333 35.34 28.51 -4.53
CA ARG A 333 36.80 28.36 -4.41
C ARG A 333 37.29 28.48 -2.97
N GLN A 334 36.69 29.39 -2.19
CA GLN A 334 37.10 29.66 -0.82
C GLN A 334 36.58 28.61 0.18
N CYS A 335 35.29 28.25 0.09
CA CYS A 335 34.61 27.43 1.09
C CYS A 335 34.28 26.01 0.60
N GLY A 336 34.43 25.74 -0.69
CA GLY A 336 34.06 24.45 -1.30
C GLY A 336 32.55 24.23 -1.39
N LEU A 337 32.19 22.98 -1.71
CA LEU A 337 30.81 22.53 -1.90
C LEU A 337 30.50 21.36 -0.98
N GLN A 338 29.35 21.43 -0.31
CA GLN A 338 28.92 20.38 0.61
C GLN A 338 27.42 20.12 0.49
N HIS A 339 26.98 18.89 0.74
CA HIS A 339 25.54 18.61 0.75
C HIS A 339 24.82 19.36 1.88
N PRO A 340 23.53 19.72 1.70
CA PRO A 340 22.85 20.67 2.59
C PRO A 340 22.37 20.07 3.92
N TRP A 341 22.18 18.75 4.01
CA TRP A 341 21.61 18.11 5.20
C TRP A 341 22.68 17.61 6.13
N CYS A 342 22.43 17.67 7.44
CA CYS A 342 23.35 17.17 8.48
C CYS A 342 24.74 17.83 8.46
N ARG A 343 24.84 19.11 8.04
CA ARG A 343 26.10 19.86 8.01
C ARG A 343 26.70 20.07 9.40
N ASP A 344 25.83 20.43 10.34
CA ASP A 344 26.18 20.76 11.72
C ASP A 344 25.69 19.63 12.64
N ALA A 345 25.97 18.38 12.24
CA ALA A 345 25.52 17.21 12.98
C ALA A 345 26.07 17.25 14.42
N VAL A 346 25.16 17.21 15.38
CA VAL A 346 25.51 17.11 16.81
C VAL A 346 26.32 15.85 17.08
N HIS A 347 27.18 15.90 18.10
CA HIS A 347 27.96 14.75 18.49
C HIS A 347 27.10 13.78 19.32
N VAL A 348 27.23 12.49 19.04
CA VAL A 348 26.59 11.38 19.75
C VAL A 348 27.65 10.35 20.11
N PRO A 349 27.45 9.56 21.18
CA PRO A 349 28.37 8.47 21.51
C PRO A 349 28.38 7.45 20.37
N ARG A 350 29.56 7.08 19.89
CA ARG A 350 29.72 5.99 18.90
C ARG A 350 29.34 4.65 19.53
N HIS A 351 28.60 3.81 18.80
CA HIS A 351 28.14 2.52 19.32
C HIS A 351 29.26 1.58 19.82
N SER A 352 30.47 1.64 19.24
CA SER A 352 31.56 0.71 19.56
C SER A 352 32.31 1.01 20.85
N ASP A 353 32.53 2.29 21.16
CA ASP A 353 33.46 2.74 22.22
C ASP A 353 32.93 3.95 23.02
N GLY A 354 31.79 4.53 22.63
CA GLY A 354 31.21 5.70 23.28
C GLY A 354 31.86 7.03 22.90
N GLU A 355 32.87 7.04 22.03
CA GLU A 355 33.55 8.27 21.62
C GLU A 355 32.57 9.26 20.97
N PRO A 356 32.58 10.55 21.33
CA PRO A 356 31.73 11.55 20.71
C PRO A 356 32.07 11.73 19.23
N VAL A 357 31.12 11.45 18.35
CA VAL A 357 31.25 11.63 16.90
C VAL A 357 30.04 12.34 16.32
N PRO A 358 30.18 13.13 15.25
CA PRO A 358 29.01 13.66 14.55
C PRO A 358 28.13 12.48 14.09
N TRP A 359 26.84 12.53 14.41
CA TRP A 359 25.93 11.42 14.13
C TRP A 359 25.78 11.10 12.64
N ALA A 360 26.09 12.08 11.78
CA ALA A 360 26.10 11.93 10.35
C ALA A 360 27.15 12.84 9.70
N THR A 361 27.62 12.41 8.53
CA THR A 361 28.29 13.30 7.58
C THR A 361 27.26 14.08 6.76
N PRO A 362 27.62 15.23 6.19
CA PRO A 362 26.71 16.01 5.35
C PRO A 362 26.23 15.20 4.15
N MET A 363 24.92 15.18 3.91
CA MET A 363 24.30 14.23 2.99
C MET A 363 23.28 14.84 2.04
N ALA A 364 23.12 14.23 0.87
CA ALA A 364 22.10 14.60 -0.10
C ALA A 364 20.70 14.17 0.38
N ARG A 365 19.64 14.74 -0.21
CA ARG A 365 18.27 14.47 0.23
C ARG A 365 17.90 12.98 0.22
N HIS A 366 18.24 12.25 -0.84
CA HIS A 366 17.94 10.82 -0.93
C HIS A 366 18.67 9.98 0.14
N GLN A 367 19.85 10.41 0.60
CA GLN A 367 20.57 9.75 1.70
C GLN A 367 19.88 10.03 3.04
N LEU A 368 19.35 11.24 3.23
CA LEU A 368 18.53 11.58 4.39
C LEU A 368 17.26 10.73 4.41
N ASP A 369 16.55 10.60 3.28
CA ASP A 369 15.36 9.77 3.16
C ASP A 369 15.68 8.29 3.46
N ALA A 370 16.82 7.78 2.98
CA ALA A 370 17.28 6.43 3.29
C ALA A 370 17.59 6.25 4.79
N THR A 371 18.15 7.26 5.44
CA THR A 371 18.44 7.25 6.89
C THR A 371 17.14 7.25 7.70
N ILE A 372 16.15 8.07 7.32
CA ILE A 372 14.80 8.06 7.91
C ILE A 372 14.16 6.69 7.77
N TYR A 373 14.27 6.07 6.60
CA TYR A 373 13.76 4.72 6.35
C TYR A 373 14.44 3.68 7.24
N ALA A 374 15.77 3.73 7.38
CA ALA A 374 16.52 2.81 8.23
C ALA A 374 16.12 2.92 9.71
N VAL A 375 16.05 4.14 10.26
CA VAL A 375 15.65 4.36 11.66
C VAL A 375 14.19 3.98 11.90
N THR A 376 13.31 4.25 10.94
CA THR A 376 11.90 3.81 11.00
C THR A 376 11.81 2.29 11.00
N SER A 377 12.58 1.62 10.14
CA SER A 377 12.65 0.16 10.10
C SER A 377 13.18 -0.43 11.42
N ALA A 378 14.18 0.20 12.03
CA ALA A 378 14.67 -0.18 13.36
C ALA A 378 13.57 -0.09 14.44
N ALA A 379 12.77 0.98 14.43
CA ALA A 379 11.63 1.11 15.33
C ALA A 379 10.56 0.03 15.10
N TYR A 380 10.29 -0.33 13.84
CA TYR A 380 9.40 -1.43 13.49
C TYR A 380 9.91 -2.78 14.01
N ILE A 381 11.20 -3.06 13.82
CA ILE A 381 11.83 -4.31 14.27
C ILE A 381 11.78 -4.42 15.79
N LEU A 382 12.17 -3.35 16.52
CA LEU A 382 12.09 -3.32 17.99
C LEU A 382 10.67 -3.52 18.48
N THR A 383 9.70 -2.78 17.92
CA THR A 383 8.30 -2.88 18.33
C THR A 383 7.78 -4.29 18.09
N SER A 384 8.04 -4.86 16.91
CA SER A 384 7.64 -6.24 16.59
C SER A 384 8.26 -7.27 17.54
N ALA A 385 9.56 -7.15 17.83
CA ALA A 385 10.27 -8.06 18.71
C ALA A 385 9.79 -7.99 20.16
N LEU A 386 9.44 -6.80 20.65
CA LEU A 386 8.99 -6.58 22.03
C LEU A 386 7.51 -6.92 22.24
N SER A 387 6.64 -6.68 21.26
CA SER A 387 5.19 -6.87 21.40
C SER A 387 4.65 -8.15 20.77
N GLY A 388 5.39 -8.77 19.86
CA GLY A 388 4.89 -9.86 19.02
C GLY A 388 3.90 -9.41 17.94
N MET A 389 3.72 -8.10 17.73
CA MET A 389 2.83 -7.57 16.71
C MET A 389 3.27 -7.97 15.30
N ARG A 390 2.28 -8.33 14.49
CA ARG A 390 2.43 -8.61 13.06
C ARG A 390 2.61 -7.33 12.27
N ALA A 391 3.19 -7.43 11.07
CA ALA A 391 3.39 -6.29 10.18
C ALA A 391 2.09 -5.50 9.91
N SER A 392 0.95 -6.18 9.77
CA SER A 392 -0.34 -5.51 9.60
C SER A 392 -0.79 -4.72 10.82
N GLU A 393 -0.44 -5.16 12.03
CA GLU A 393 -0.80 -4.48 13.27
C GLU A 393 0.14 -3.28 13.49
N LEU A 394 1.42 -3.43 13.18
CA LEU A 394 2.40 -2.33 13.24
C LEU A 394 2.03 -1.20 12.27
N ALA A 395 1.52 -1.55 11.08
CA ALA A 395 1.07 -0.57 10.09
C ALA A 395 -0.14 0.27 10.55
N GLU A 396 -0.92 -0.20 11.53
CA GLU A 396 -2.06 0.53 12.09
C GLU A 396 -1.64 1.51 13.21
N LEU A 397 -0.37 1.49 13.64
CA LEU A 397 0.12 2.42 14.66
C LEU A 397 0.11 3.86 14.13
N THR A 398 -0.59 4.74 14.84
CA THR A 398 -0.72 6.16 14.52
C THR A 398 0.04 7.05 15.51
N SER A 399 0.40 8.26 15.09
CA SER A 399 1.00 9.25 16.00
C SER A 399 0.09 9.51 17.20
N GLY A 400 0.63 9.42 18.41
CA GLY A 400 -0.13 9.63 19.65
C GLY A 400 -0.88 8.40 20.16
N CYS A 401 -0.75 7.23 19.52
CA CYS A 401 -1.38 5.99 20.01
C CYS A 401 -0.78 5.43 21.32
N ARG A 402 0.38 5.95 21.77
CA ARG A 402 1.03 5.54 23.01
C ARG A 402 0.23 6.02 24.23
N ARG A 403 -0.31 5.08 25.00
CA ARG A 403 -0.82 5.34 26.35
C ARG A 403 0.28 5.03 27.36
N GLN A 404 0.51 5.93 28.31
CA GLN A 404 1.34 5.64 29.48
C GLN A 404 0.41 5.19 30.60
N GLU A 405 0.59 3.98 31.09
CA GLU A 405 -0.02 3.56 32.34
C GLU A 405 0.84 4.10 33.48
N GLU A 406 0.23 4.83 34.42
CA GLU A 406 0.89 5.16 35.68
C GLU A 406 1.09 3.85 36.43
N ARG A 407 2.36 3.43 36.57
CA ARG A 407 2.70 2.33 37.46
C ARG A 407 2.51 2.83 38.89
N ALA A 408 1.49 2.29 39.55
CA ALA A 408 1.21 2.51 40.97
C ALA A 408 2.31 1.95 41.88
#